data_AF-A0A2S7UC50-F1
#
_entry.id   AF-A0A2S7UC50-F1
#
_cell.length_a   1.000
_cell.length_b   1.000
_cell.length_c   1.000
_cell.angle_alpha   90.00
_cell.angle_beta   90.00
_cell.angle_gamma   90.00
#
_symmetry.space_group_name_H-M   'P 1'
#
loop_
_entity.id
_entity.type
_entity.pdbx_description
1 polymer ?
#
loop_
_entity_poly.entity_id
_entity_poly.type
_entity_poly.pdbx_seq_one_letter_code
_entity_poly.pdbx_strand_id
1 'polypeptide(L)'
;MRFKELLWFFIAVFTSNGTLAMIQEPANATQVTDHHINYTVDQDSNYLFLTISTSHKETSLSILRHGLTVYFDETGHKEKEVFVRYPYHSTPQRPNRSSRPQNNTEEAPTIDYQEIIASVPGEAEFAFYGDQQEFHKDLNAFDISLGFQMTGEEQNVLEYFIKIPKNKISKEEEIDLSQLTIGVFTNMPEKNKDREGQSDTGVSMRGGNQRGGGRGGSGGGRGNRGERPSTQKEPIRIDYWFHAYLDQN
;
A
#
# COMPACT_ATOMS: atom_id res chain seq x y z
N MET A 1 57.15 -48.46 23.40
CA MET A 1 56.25 -47.64 22.56
C MET A 1 54.81 -48.00 22.92
N ARG A 2 53.94 -46.98 23.02
CA ARG A 2 52.45 -47.05 23.07
C ARG A 2 51.85 -47.50 24.42
N PHE A 3 50.76 -46.95 24.92
CA PHE A 3 49.95 -45.75 24.68
C PHE A 3 49.17 -45.59 26.02
N LYS A 4 49.15 -44.41 26.65
CA LYS A 4 48.31 -44.17 27.84
C LYS A 4 46.95 -43.67 27.38
N GLU A 5 45.90 -44.35 27.81
CA GLU A 5 44.53 -43.89 27.71
C GLU A 5 44.30 -42.69 28.62
N LEU A 6 43.56 -41.69 28.12
CA LEU A 6 42.94 -40.67 28.96
C LEU A 6 41.59 -40.30 28.34
N LEU A 7 40.55 -40.88 28.93
CA LEU A 7 39.14 -40.59 28.68
C LEU A 7 38.82 -39.20 29.26
N TRP A 8 38.53 -38.23 28.41
CA TRP A 8 37.98 -36.93 28.83
C TRP A 8 36.48 -36.90 28.61
N PHE A 9 35.72 -36.90 29.71
CA PHE A 9 34.31 -36.51 29.72
C PHE A 9 34.24 -34.97 29.63
N PHE A 10 33.74 -34.44 28.52
CA PHE A 10 33.29 -33.05 28.46
C PHE A 10 31.80 -32.98 28.78
N ILE A 11 31.48 -32.35 29.91
CA ILE A 11 30.13 -31.89 30.24
C ILE A 11 29.92 -30.58 29.46
N ALA A 12 29.07 -30.61 28.42
CA ALA A 12 28.60 -29.40 27.77
C ALA A 12 27.43 -28.83 28.58
N VAL A 13 27.67 -27.74 29.29
CA VAL A 13 26.61 -26.92 29.88
C VAL A 13 26.02 -26.06 28.76
N PHE A 14 24.78 -26.37 28.34
CA PHE A 14 24.02 -25.51 27.45
C PHE A 14 23.50 -24.32 28.25
N THR A 15 24.17 -23.17 28.14
CA THR A 15 23.56 -21.88 28.46
C THR A 15 22.84 -21.37 27.21
N SER A 16 21.51 -21.49 27.21
CA SER A 16 20.66 -20.88 26.19
C SER A 16 20.62 -19.37 26.41
N ASN A 17 21.53 -18.63 25.75
CA ASN A 17 21.33 -17.21 25.57
C ASN A 17 20.34 -17.03 24.42
N GLY A 18 19.11 -16.67 24.77
CA GLY A 18 18.11 -16.21 23.81
C GLY A 18 18.61 -14.93 23.15
N THR A 19 19.18 -15.06 21.96
CA THR A 19 19.44 -13.94 21.07
C THR A 19 18.09 -13.50 20.50
N LEU A 20 17.57 -12.37 21.00
CA LEU A 20 16.67 -11.55 20.22
C LEU A 20 17.37 -11.28 18.89
N ALA A 21 16.85 -11.83 17.80
CA ALA A 21 17.32 -11.53 16.46
C ALA A 21 17.04 -10.04 16.23
N MET A 22 18.06 -9.21 16.46
CA MET A 22 18.10 -7.90 15.84
C MET A 22 18.13 -8.16 14.34
N ILE A 23 17.09 -7.73 13.62
CA ILE A 23 17.14 -7.62 12.18
C ILE A 23 18.26 -6.61 11.92
N GLN A 24 19.44 -7.12 11.61
CA GLN A 24 20.57 -6.30 11.24
C GLN A 24 20.19 -5.65 9.92
N GLU A 25 20.08 -4.32 9.92
CA GLU A 25 19.83 -3.55 8.70
C GLU A 25 20.92 -3.93 7.68
N PRO A 26 20.54 -4.46 6.51
CA PRO A 26 21.50 -4.99 5.56
C PRO A 26 22.39 -3.86 5.03
N ALA A 27 23.70 -4.09 5.02
CA ALA A 27 24.70 -3.05 4.78
C ALA A 27 24.65 -2.42 3.38
N ASN A 28 23.87 -3.00 2.46
CA ASN A 28 23.79 -2.60 1.05
C ASN A 28 22.36 -2.16 0.63
N ALA A 29 21.51 -1.77 1.58
CA ALA A 29 20.17 -1.31 1.25
C ALA A 29 20.21 0.08 0.58
N THR A 30 19.49 0.24 -0.52
CA THR A 30 19.28 1.53 -1.17
C THR A 30 18.15 2.28 -0.49
N GLN A 31 18.42 3.50 -0.04
CA GLN A 31 17.42 4.37 0.59
C GLN A 31 17.15 5.58 -0.28
N VAL A 32 15.89 5.79 -0.64
CA VAL A 32 15.41 6.94 -1.40
C VAL A 32 14.31 7.62 -0.61
N THR A 33 14.33 8.96 -0.53
CA THR A 33 13.27 9.73 0.12
C THR A 33 12.61 10.63 -0.92
N ASP A 34 11.27 10.56 -0.99
CA ASP A 34 10.45 11.50 -1.73
C ASP A 34 9.37 12.08 -0.80
N HIS A 35 9.36 13.40 -0.65
CA HIS A 35 8.50 14.12 0.28
C HIS A 35 8.58 13.57 1.72
N HIS A 36 7.52 12.92 2.19
CA HIS A 36 7.43 12.35 3.55
C HIS A 36 7.45 10.81 3.52
N ILE A 37 8.00 10.22 2.45
CA ILE A 37 8.03 8.78 2.21
C ILE A 37 9.47 8.33 2.02
N ASN A 38 9.87 7.33 2.78
CA ASN A 38 11.15 6.64 2.61
C ASN A 38 10.91 5.30 1.93
N TYR A 39 11.71 5.03 0.91
CA TYR A 39 11.76 3.77 0.19
C TYR A 39 13.10 3.11 0.50
N THR A 40 13.06 1.92 1.08
CA THR A 40 14.24 1.11 1.34
C THR A 40 14.14 -0.14 0.49
N VAL A 41 15.15 -0.36 -0.36
CA VAL A 41 15.26 -1.56 -1.18
C VAL A 41 16.46 -2.35 -0.72
N ASP A 42 16.26 -3.63 -0.50
CA ASP A 42 17.32 -4.59 -0.21
C ASP A 42 17.14 -5.84 -1.06
N GLN A 43 18.18 -6.67 -1.16
CA GLN A 43 18.12 -7.92 -1.88
C GLN A 43 18.98 -9.00 -1.22
N ASP A 44 18.55 -10.25 -1.39
CA ASP A 44 19.39 -11.43 -1.18
C ASP A 44 19.61 -12.17 -2.51
N SER A 45 20.09 -13.42 -2.48
CA SER A 45 20.31 -14.18 -3.72
C SER A 45 19.03 -14.48 -4.50
N ASN A 46 17.87 -14.54 -3.84
CA ASN A 46 16.61 -15.03 -4.40
C ASN A 46 15.51 -13.97 -4.46
N TYR A 47 15.54 -12.98 -3.56
CA TYR A 47 14.46 -12.03 -3.34
C TYR A 47 14.93 -10.59 -3.40
N LEU A 48 13.96 -9.75 -3.78
CA LEU A 48 13.99 -8.31 -3.59
C LEU A 48 13.04 -7.97 -2.44
N PHE A 49 13.48 -7.09 -1.55
CA PHE A 49 12.72 -6.56 -0.44
C PHE A 49 12.52 -5.06 -0.65
N LEU A 50 11.28 -4.60 -0.61
CA LEU A 50 10.92 -3.19 -0.64
C LEU A 50 10.15 -2.85 0.62
N THR A 51 10.61 -1.83 1.34
CA THR A 51 9.91 -1.23 2.47
C THR A 51 9.61 0.23 2.15
N ILE A 52 8.34 0.62 2.26
CA ILE A 52 7.87 1.98 2.08
C ILE A 52 7.35 2.47 3.42
N SER A 53 7.98 3.49 3.98
CA SER A 53 7.64 4.00 5.31
C SER A 53 7.27 5.48 5.32
N THR A 54 6.32 5.85 6.17
CA THR A 54 5.92 7.25 6.35
C THR A 54 5.30 7.49 7.73
N SER A 55 5.68 8.60 8.37
CA SER A 55 5.04 9.12 9.58
C SER A 55 3.97 10.18 9.27
N HIS A 56 3.77 10.52 7.99
CA HIS A 56 2.82 11.54 7.57
C HIS A 56 1.39 10.96 7.53
N LYS A 57 0.56 11.36 8.50
CA LYS A 57 -0.79 10.82 8.74
C LYS A 57 -1.66 10.72 7.49
N GLU A 58 -1.65 11.74 6.63
CA GLU A 58 -2.48 11.77 5.43
C GLU A 58 -1.97 10.79 4.37
N THR A 59 -0.65 10.61 4.29
CA THR A 59 -0.03 9.62 3.42
C THR A 59 -0.33 8.21 3.93
N SER A 60 -0.18 7.96 5.24
CA SER A 60 -0.52 6.66 5.85
C SER A 60 -1.98 6.29 5.59
N LEU A 61 -2.92 7.22 5.81
CA LEU A 61 -4.34 7.01 5.52
C LEU A 61 -4.61 6.76 4.04
N SER A 62 -3.89 7.46 3.16
CA SER A 62 -4.04 7.26 1.71
C SER A 62 -3.64 5.84 1.32
N ILE A 63 -2.45 5.40 1.77
CA ILE A 63 -1.93 4.05 1.53
C ILE A 63 -2.89 2.99 2.09
N LEU A 64 -3.36 3.14 3.33
CA LEU A 64 -4.25 2.14 3.95
C LEU A 64 -5.63 2.05 3.28
N ARG A 65 -6.16 3.17 2.79
CA ARG A 65 -7.50 3.21 2.19
C ARG A 65 -7.54 2.82 0.72
N HIS A 66 -6.45 3.08 0.01
CA HIS A 66 -6.39 2.94 -1.44
C HIS A 66 -5.37 1.90 -1.89
N GLY A 67 -4.48 1.45 -1.01
CA GLY A 67 -3.40 0.56 -1.38
C GLY A 67 -2.41 1.18 -2.35
N LEU A 68 -1.44 0.36 -2.74
CA LEU A 68 -0.39 0.70 -3.68
C LEU A 68 -0.36 -0.29 -4.84
N THR A 69 0.08 0.19 -6.00
CA THR A 69 0.62 -0.62 -7.08
C THR A 69 2.11 -0.32 -7.16
N VAL A 70 2.91 -1.37 -7.00
CA VAL A 70 4.37 -1.31 -7.10
C VAL A 70 4.78 -2.00 -8.39
N TYR A 71 5.35 -1.21 -9.31
CA TYR A 71 5.90 -1.67 -10.57
C TYR A 71 7.38 -1.97 -10.41
N PHE A 72 7.84 -3.01 -11.09
CA PHE A 72 9.23 -3.41 -11.16
C PHE A 72 9.63 -3.44 -12.64
N ASP A 73 10.64 -2.67 -13.01
CA ASP A 73 11.15 -2.65 -14.38
C ASP A 73 12.66 -2.79 -14.39
N GLU A 74 13.11 -3.97 -14.83
CA GLU A 74 14.52 -4.32 -14.95
C GLU A 74 15.27 -3.53 -16.03
N THR A 75 14.55 -2.98 -17.02
CA THR A 75 15.16 -2.25 -18.15
C THR A 75 15.56 -0.81 -17.76
N GLY A 76 14.94 -0.28 -16.71
CA GLY A 76 15.13 1.10 -16.25
C GLY A 76 14.36 2.15 -17.07
N HIS A 77 13.46 1.72 -17.96
CA HIS A 77 12.64 2.58 -18.82
C HIS A 77 11.27 2.95 -18.22
N LYS A 78 11.00 2.53 -16.99
CA LYS A 78 9.75 2.74 -16.24
C LYS A 78 8.56 2.02 -16.89
N GLU A 79 8.81 0.83 -17.40
CA GLU A 79 7.78 -0.03 -17.98
C GLU A 79 6.81 -0.55 -16.90
N LYS A 80 5.56 -0.80 -17.30
CA LYS A 80 4.47 -1.21 -16.39
C LYS A 80 4.07 -2.68 -16.55
N GLU A 81 4.98 -3.51 -17.04
CA GLU A 81 4.71 -4.90 -17.40
C GLU A 81 4.70 -5.85 -16.19
N VAL A 82 5.47 -5.54 -15.14
CA VAL A 82 5.51 -6.32 -13.91
C VAL A 82 5.09 -5.46 -12.72
N PHE A 83 4.08 -5.89 -11.98
CA PHE A 83 3.65 -5.18 -10.79
C PHE A 83 2.97 -6.07 -9.75
N VAL A 84 2.97 -5.58 -8.51
CA VAL A 84 2.17 -6.10 -7.40
C VAL A 84 1.24 -4.99 -6.92
N ARG A 85 -0.06 -5.26 -6.87
CA ARG A 85 -1.09 -4.35 -6.38
C ARG A 85 -1.72 -4.90 -5.11
N TYR A 86 -1.61 -4.16 -4.01
CA TYR A 86 -2.20 -4.55 -2.73
C TYR A 86 -2.62 -3.35 -1.85
N PRO A 87 -3.79 -3.43 -1.20
CA PRO A 87 -4.92 -4.31 -1.53
C PRO A 87 -5.45 -4.09 -2.95
N TYR A 88 -5.91 -5.17 -3.58
CA TYR A 88 -6.52 -5.13 -4.92
C TYR A 88 -7.93 -4.53 -4.88
N HIS A 89 -8.76 -4.97 -3.92
CA HIS A 89 -10.13 -4.48 -3.73
C HIS A 89 -10.21 -3.45 -2.59
N SER A 90 -9.58 -2.28 -2.76
CA SER A 90 -9.72 -1.19 -1.79
C SER A 90 -11.01 -0.40 -2.00
N THR A 91 -12.18 -1.00 -1.72
CA THR A 91 -13.38 -0.16 -1.57
C THR A 91 -13.26 0.58 -0.24
N PRO A 92 -13.26 1.92 -0.21
CA PRO A 92 -13.20 2.66 1.05
C PRO A 92 -14.49 2.38 1.83
N GLN A 93 -14.43 1.44 2.76
CA GLN A 93 -15.51 1.16 3.69
C GLN A 93 -15.63 2.41 4.58
N ARG A 94 -16.72 3.17 4.41
CA ARG A 94 -16.98 4.30 5.29
C ARG A 94 -17.21 3.74 6.70
N PRO A 95 -16.47 4.20 7.73
CA PRO A 95 -16.74 3.80 9.10
C PRO A 95 -18.22 4.04 9.39
N ASN A 96 -18.90 2.99 9.88
CA ASN A 96 -20.33 3.04 10.12
C ASN A 96 -20.58 4.04 11.26
N ARG A 97 -20.99 5.27 10.93
CA ARG A 97 -21.22 6.36 11.89
C ARG A 97 -22.35 6.08 12.89
N SER A 98 -23.07 4.98 12.74
CA SER A 98 -24.26 4.64 13.52
C SER A 98 -23.97 4.22 14.97
N SER A 99 -22.71 4.00 15.37
CA SER A 99 -22.39 3.43 16.69
C SER A 99 -21.59 4.35 17.61
N ARG A 100 -21.24 5.58 17.20
CA ARG A 100 -20.45 6.48 18.05
C ARG A 100 -21.38 7.25 18.99
N PRO A 101 -21.25 7.12 20.33
CA PRO A 101 -21.96 7.97 21.26
C PRO A 101 -21.68 9.44 20.94
N GLN A 102 -22.72 10.22 20.82
CA GLN A 102 -22.67 11.65 20.51
C GLN A 102 -22.22 12.42 21.77
N ASN A 103 -20.99 12.18 22.21
CA ASN A 103 -20.36 12.99 23.24
C ASN A 103 -19.84 14.27 22.57
N ASN A 104 -20.43 15.41 22.96
CA ASN A 104 -20.05 16.76 22.53
C ASN A 104 -18.72 17.20 23.15
N THR A 105 -17.67 16.39 23.01
CA THR A 105 -16.30 16.82 23.31
C THR A 105 -15.61 17.13 21.99
N GLU A 106 -15.05 18.34 21.88
CA GLU A 106 -14.30 18.88 20.74
C GLU A 106 -12.95 18.15 20.51
N GLU A 107 -12.84 16.87 20.89
CA GLU A 107 -11.68 16.07 20.58
C GLU A 107 -11.79 15.60 19.14
N ALA A 108 -10.79 15.99 18.34
CA ALA A 108 -10.63 15.48 16.99
C ALA A 108 -10.71 13.94 17.02
N PRO A 109 -11.44 13.30 16.10
CA PRO A 109 -11.56 11.85 16.10
C PRO A 109 -10.16 11.23 16.00
N THR A 110 -9.76 10.50 17.04
CA THR A 110 -8.57 9.66 17.01
C THR A 110 -8.75 8.61 15.92
N ILE A 111 -7.72 8.47 15.09
CA ILE A 111 -7.68 7.49 14.00
C ILE A 111 -7.10 6.21 14.59
N ASP A 112 -7.88 5.14 14.56
CA ASP A 112 -7.42 3.80 14.92
C ASP A 112 -6.86 3.14 13.65
N TYR A 113 -5.53 3.11 13.53
CA TYR A 113 -4.86 2.52 12.36
C TYR A 113 -4.97 0.99 12.36
N GLN A 114 -5.01 0.38 13.54
CA GLN A 114 -5.09 -1.07 13.71
C GLN A 114 -6.45 -1.59 13.24
N GLU A 115 -7.54 -0.88 13.56
CA GLU A 115 -8.87 -1.18 13.02
C GLU A 115 -8.90 -1.09 11.49
N ILE A 116 -8.29 -0.04 10.92
CA ILE A 116 -8.21 0.12 9.45
C ILE A 116 -7.42 -1.04 8.84
N ILE A 117 -6.24 -1.36 9.36
CA ILE A 117 -5.38 -2.45 8.87
C ILE A 117 -6.12 -3.79 8.95
N ALA A 118 -6.83 -4.07 10.05
CA ALA A 118 -7.60 -5.30 10.21
C ALA A 118 -8.78 -5.41 9.23
N SER A 119 -9.28 -4.28 8.73
CA SER A 119 -10.33 -4.23 7.71
C SER A 119 -9.80 -4.32 6.27
N VAL A 120 -8.49 -4.25 6.06
CA VAL A 120 -7.90 -4.33 4.72
C VAL A 120 -8.09 -5.75 4.16
N PRO A 121 -8.69 -5.89 2.96
CA PRO A 121 -8.85 -7.20 2.34
C PRO A 121 -7.49 -7.85 2.03
N GLY A 122 -7.44 -9.19 2.12
CA GLY A 122 -6.20 -9.95 1.90
C GLY A 122 -5.86 -10.15 0.42
N GLU A 123 -6.75 -9.77 -0.50
CA GLU A 123 -6.58 -9.93 -1.94
C GLU A 123 -5.56 -8.94 -2.50
N ALA A 124 -4.65 -9.47 -3.29
CA ALA A 124 -3.65 -8.77 -4.06
C ALA A 124 -3.72 -9.22 -5.52
N GLU A 125 -3.07 -8.49 -6.39
CA GLU A 125 -2.92 -8.83 -7.81
C GLU A 125 -1.45 -8.77 -8.18
N PHE A 126 -1.00 -9.76 -8.94
CA PHE A 126 0.32 -9.79 -9.54
C PHE A 126 0.17 -9.83 -11.05
N ALA A 127 0.94 -9.00 -11.74
CA ALA A 127 1.03 -9.01 -13.19
C ALA A 127 2.46 -9.29 -13.63
N PHE A 128 2.61 -10.10 -14.65
CA PHE A 128 3.88 -10.44 -15.27
C PHE A 128 3.73 -10.48 -16.79
N TYR A 129 4.16 -9.42 -17.47
CA TYR A 129 4.16 -9.29 -18.93
C TYR A 129 2.84 -9.67 -19.63
N GLY A 130 1.75 -9.08 -19.15
CA GLY A 130 0.41 -9.27 -19.71
C GLY A 130 -0.41 -10.36 -19.03
N ASP A 131 0.22 -11.29 -18.32
CA ASP A 131 -0.50 -12.25 -17.49
C ASP A 131 -0.80 -11.63 -16.12
N GLN A 132 -2.09 -11.53 -15.79
CA GLN A 132 -2.56 -10.95 -14.53
C GLN A 132 -3.30 -12.00 -13.70
N GLN A 133 -2.98 -12.08 -12.42
CA GLN A 133 -3.59 -13.05 -11.52
C GLN A 133 -3.82 -12.45 -10.14
N GLU A 134 -5.04 -12.63 -9.64
CA GLU A 134 -5.40 -12.35 -8.26
C GLU A 134 -4.92 -13.46 -7.34
N PHE A 135 -4.47 -13.08 -6.14
CA PHE A 135 -4.06 -14.01 -5.09
C PHE A 135 -4.39 -13.46 -3.70
N HIS A 136 -4.44 -14.35 -2.71
CA HIS A 136 -4.55 -13.93 -1.32
C HIS A 136 -3.15 -13.82 -0.71
N LYS A 137 -2.83 -12.71 -0.01
CA LYS A 137 -1.49 -12.43 0.50
C LYS A 137 -0.90 -13.57 1.36
N ASP A 138 -1.76 -14.23 2.14
CA ASP A 138 -1.35 -15.33 3.03
C ASP A 138 -1.33 -16.71 2.35
N LEU A 139 -1.91 -16.81 1.14
CA LEU A 139 -2.09 -18.06 0.40
C LEU A 139 -1.84 -17.80 -1.09
N ASN A 140 -0.58 -17.80 -1.50
CA ASN A 140 -0.20 -17.58 -2.89
C ASN A 140 0.91 -18.52 -3.36
N ALA A 141 0.84 -18.90 -4.64
CA ALA A 141 1.84 -19.75 -5.30
C ALA A 141 3.02 -18.96 -5.88
N PHE A 142 3.00 -17.63 -5.74
CA PHE A 142 4.03 -16.74 -6.27
C PHE A 142 5.22 -16.55 -5.35
N ASP A 143 5.12 -17.03 -4.10
CA ASP A 143 6.10 -16.78 -3.05
C ASP A 143 6.33 -15.27 -2.80
N ILE A 144 5.26 -14.48 -2.98
CA ILE A 144 5.22 -13.05 -2.71
C ILE A 144 4.69 -12.85 -1.29
N SER A 145 5.39 -12.07 -0.47
CA SER A 145 4.90 -11.66 0.85
C SER A 145 4.70 -10.15 0.85
N LEU A 146 3.58 -9.67 1.40
CA LEU A 146 3.28 -8.26 1.41
C LEU A 146 2.35 -7.91 2.58
N GLY A 147 2.33 -6.64 3.00
CA GLY A 147 1.52 -6.23 4.13
C GLY A 147 1.76 -4.81 4.59
N PHE A 148 1.07 -4.45 5.68
CA PHE A 148 1.23 -3.19 6.40
C PHE A 148 1.45 -3.49 7.88
N GLN A 149 2.20 -2.63 8.55
CA GLN A 149 2.27 -2.58 10.00
C GLN A 149 2.50 -1.15 10.48
N MET A 150 2.09 -0.87 11.72
CA MET A 150 2.46 0.37 12.40
C MET A 150 3.69 0.12 13.26
N THR A 151 4.74 0.90 13.08
CA THR A 151 6.01 0.81 13.81
C THR A 151 6.35 2.14 14.51
N GLY A 152 7.49 2.15 15.21
CA GLY A 152 7.91 3.25 16.08
C GLY A 152 7.36 3.11 17.50
N GLU A 153 7.94 3.85 18.44
CA GLU A 153 7.58 3.79 19.88
C GLU A 153 6.09 4.12 20.12
N GLU A 154 5.53 5.02 19.32
CA GLU A 154 4.13 5.44 19.39
C GLU A 154 3.22 4.78 18.33
N GLN A 155 3.72 3.76 17.60
CA GLN A 155 3.00 3.16 16.46
C GLN A 155 2.50 4.21 15.46
N ASN A 156 3.35 5.20 15.16
CA ASN A 156 3.02 6.37 14.36
C ASN A 156 3.66 6.36 12.96
N VAL A 157 4.48 5.34 12.65
CA VAL A 157 5.06 5.12 11.34
C VAL A 157 4.31 3.98 10.66
N LEU A 158 3.76 4.22 9.47
CA LEU A 158 3.25 3.15 8.63
C LEU A 158 4.42 2.56 7.85
N GLU A 159 4.56 1.24 7.91
CA GLU A 159 5.44 0.46 7.02
C GLU A 159 4.58 -0.41 6.10
N TYR A 160 4.80 -0.26 4.80
CA TYR A 160 4.33 -1.17 3.77
C TYR A 160 5.50 -1.98 3.25
N PHE A 161 5.38 -3.29 3.20
CA PHE A 161 6.48 -4.16 2.77
C PHE A 161 6.05 -5.07 1.62
N ILE A 162 6.98 -5.34 0.71
CA ILE A 162 6.88 -6.35 -0.34
C ILE A 162 8.18 -7.15 -0.35
N LYS A 163 8.06 -8.48 -0.35
CA LYS A 163 9.09 -9.45 -0.70
C LYS A 163 8.64 -10.15 -1.98
N ILE A 164 9.46 -10.10 -3.02
CA ILE A 164 9.16 -10.71 -4.32
C ILE A 164 10.37 -11.52 -4.82
N PRO A 165 10.18 -12.73 -5.35
CA PRO A 165 11.26 -13.47 -5.98
C PRO A 165 11.81 -12.74 -7.21
N LYS A 166 13.13 -12.73 -7.42
CA LYS A 166 13.74 -12.06 -8.57
C LYS A 166 13.28 -12.62 -9.92
N ASN A 167 12.99 -13.93 -9.97
CA ASN A 167 12.44 -14.59 -11.16
C ASN A 167 10.96 -14.26 -11.44
N LYS A 168 10.33 -13.43 -10.60
CA LYS A 168 9.02 -12.81 -10.83
C LYS A 168 9.13 -11.36 -11.29
N ILE A 169 10.36 -10.85 -11.45
CA ILE A 169 10.66 -9.53 -12.01
C ILE A 169 11.16 -9.67 -13.45
N SER A 170 12.04 -10.63 -13.69
CA SER A 170 12.68 -10.86 -14.99
C SER A 170 12.12 -12.06 -15.74
N LYS A 171 12.12 -12.00 -17.08
CA LYS A 171 11.95 -13.17 -17.96
C LYS A 171 13.26 -13.92 -18.22
N GLU A 172 14.40 -13.31 -17.94
CA GLU A 172 15.71 -13.86 -18.28
C GLU A 172 16.11 -14.97 -17.29
N GLU A 173 16.86 -15.95 -17.79
CA GLU A 173 17.40 -17.02 -16.93
C GLU A 173 18.53 -16.49 -16.03
N GLU A 174 19.32 -15.55 -16.55
CA GLU A 174 20.33 -14.80 -15.81
C GLU A 174 19.75 -13.43 -15.44
N ILE A 175 19.34 -13.30 -14.18
CA ILE A 175 18.60 -12.12 -13.73
C ILE A 175 19.56 -10.99 -13.40
N ASP A 176 19.61 -9.94 -14.25
CA ASP A 176 20.30 -8.69 -13.95
C ASP A 176 19.33 -7.59 -13.52
N LEU A 177 19.44 -7.14 -12.27
CA LEU A 177 18.65 -6.04 -11.71
C LEU A 177 19.46 -4.75 -11.55
N SER A 178 20.61 -4.63 -12.22
CA SER A 178 21.49 -3.45 -12.13
C SER A 178 20.80 -2.15 -12.55
N GLN A 179 19.86 -2.22 -13.50
CA GLN A 179 19.08 -1.08 -14.00
C GLN A 179 17.68 -0.98 -13.38
N LEU A 180 17.37 -1.79 -12.37
CA LEU A 180 16.03 -1.88 -11.79
C LEU A 180 15.50 -0.50 -11.39
N THR A 181 14.34 -0.17 -11.94
CA THR A 181 13.51 0.95 -11.51
C THR A 181 12.24 0.44 -10.85
N ILE A 182 11.84 1.14 -9.78
CA ILE A 182 10.64 0.81 -9.02
C ILE A 182 9.69 2.01 -9.08
N GLY A 183 8.45 1.73 -9.45
CA GLY A 183 7.37 2.70 -9.54
C GLY A 183 6.35 2.46 -8.44
N VAL A 184 6.03 3.46 -7.63
CA VAL A 184 5.05 3.35 -6.55
C VAL A 184 3.88 4.29 -6.82
N PHE A 185 2.68 3.71 -6.88
CA PHE A 185 1.46 4.41 -7.26
C PHE A 185 0.35 4.12 -6.26
N THR A 186 -0.41 5.13 -5.85
CA THR A 186 -1.64 4.91 -5.07
C THR A 186 -2.77 4.41 -5.97
N ASN A 187 -3.56 3.41 -5.55
CA ASN A 187 -4.66 2.87 -6.37
C ASN A 187 -5.92 3.74 -6.32
N MET A 188 -5.76 5.02 -6.67
CA MET A 188 -6.87 5.95 -6.81
C MET A 188 -7.28 6.08 -8.27
N PRO A 189 -8.59 6.16 -8.57
CA PRO A 189 -9.05 6.50 -9.91
C PRO A 189 -8.37 7.76 -10.41
N GLU A 190 -8.04 7.83 -11.70
CA GLU A 190 -7.51 9.04 -12.30
C GLU A 190 -8.50 10.20 -12.10
N LYS A 191 -7.98 11.38 -11.75
CA LYS A 191 -8.79 12.59 -11.71
C LYS A 191 -9.12 12.92 -13.16
N ASN A 192 -10.38 12.74 -13.57
CA ASN A 192 -10.86 13.25 -14.86
C ASN A 192 -10.53 14.75 -14.91
N LYS A 193 -9.50 15.12 -15.69
CA LYS A 193 -9.10 16.52 -15.90
C LYS A 193 -10.07 17.29 -16.79
N ASP A 194 -11.08 16.61 -17.36
CA ASP A 194 -11.95 17.17 -18.41
C ASP A 194 -13.31 17.67 -17.90
N ARG A 195 -13.44 18.05 -16.63
CA ARG A 195 -14.67 18.70 -16.13
C ARG A 195 -14.44 20.06 -15.46
N GLU A 196 -13.34 20.72 -15.80
CA GLU A 196 -13.18 22.16 -15.63
C GLU A 196 -13.18 22.81 -17.02
N GLY A 197 -14.37 23.17 -17.51
CA GLY A 197 -14.50 23.94 -18.74
C GLY A 197 -15.54 23.45 -19.74
N GLN A 198 -16.78 23.17 -19.32
CA GLN A 198 -17.90 23.29 -20.25
C GLN A 198 -19.19 23.73 -19.53
N SER A 199 -19.16 24.95 -19.01
CA SER A 199 -20.36 25.78 -18.99
C SER A 199 -20.60 26.28 -20.42
N ASP A 200 -21.13 25.40 -21.28
CA ASP A 200 -21.67 25.84 -22.56
C ASP A 200 -22.87 24.95 -22.96
N THR A 201 -24.05 25.53 -22.75
CA THR A 201 -25.21 25.46 -23.65
C THR A 201 -25.56 24.09 -24.26
N GLY A 202 -26.14 23.20 -23.45
CA GLY A 202 -26.78 21.96 -23.90
C GLY A 202 -28.29 21.98 -23.66
N VAL A 203 -29.02 22.49 -24.65
CA VAL A 203 -30.49 22.53 -24.73
C VAL A 203 -31.11 21.17 -24.42
N SER A 204 -31.86 21.05 -23.32
CA SER A 204 -32.74 19.91 -23.05
C SER A 204 -34.03 20.03 -23.85
N MET A 205 -33.94 19.82 -25.17
CA MET A 205 -35.11 19.47 -25.97
C MET A 205 -35.43 18.00 -25.72
N ARG A 206 -36.22 17.71 -24.68
CA ARG A 206 -37.00 16.46 -24.63
C ARG A 206 -38.47 16.83 -24.55
N GLY A 207 -39.06 16.86 -25.74
CA GLY A 207 -40.47 17.12 -25.97
C GLY A 207 -41.37 16.10 -25.26
N GLY A 208 -42.51 16.65 -24.82
CA GLY A 208 -43.84 16.05 -24.72
C GLY A 208 -43.98 14.55 -24.51
N ASN A 209 -44.55 14.19 -23.36
CA ASN A 209 -45.96 13.81 -23.36
C ASN A 209 -46.61 14.00 -21.98
N GLN A 210 -47.76 14.66 -22.03
CA GLN A 210 -48.74 14.82 -20.96
C GLN A 210 -49.28 13.45 -20.51
N ARG A 211 -49.55 13.28 -19.20
CA ARG A 211 -50.85 12.82 -18.66
C ARG A 211 -50.82 12.61 -17.13
N GLY A 212 -51.77 13.28 -16.46
CA GLY A 212 -52.36 12.92 -15.14
C GLY A 212 -51.45 13.15 -13.93
N GLY A 213 -51.84 13.81 -12.83
CA GLY A 213 -53.15 13.95 -12.21
C GLY A 213 -53.09 13.34 -10.80
N GLY A 214 -53.21 14.16 -9.75
CA GLY A 214 -53.27 13.72 -8.34
C GLY A 214 -52.26 14.46 -7.44
N ARG A 215 -52.61 15.58 -6.80
CA ARG A 215 -53.38 15.72 -5.54
C ARG A 215 -52.60 15.27 -4.30
N GLY A 216 -52.15 16.26 -3.51
CA GLY A 216 -51.98 16.14 -2.06
C GLY A 216 -50.54 16.31 -1.54
N GLY A 217 -50.33 17.31 -0.68
CA GLY A 217 -49.12 17.38 0.14
C GLY A 217 -48.70 18.78 0.57
N SER A 218 -49.48 19.39 1.47
CA SER A 218 -49.02 20.49 2.33
C SER A 218 -47.69 20.15 3.01
N GLY A 219 -46.83 21.14 3.21
CA GLY A 219 -45.83 21.06 4.27
C GLY A 219 -44.58 21.87 4.01
N GLY A 220 -44.41 22.95 4.76
CA GLY A 220 -43.29 23.87 4.68
C GLY A 220 -41.92 23.22 4.82
N GLY A 221 -40.94 23.87 4.19
CA GLY A 221 -39.55 23.49 4.32
C GLY A 221 -38.67 24.16 3.28
N ARG A 222 -38.71 25.50 3.17
CA ARG A 222 -37.56 26.26 2.63
C ARG A 222 -36.42 26.17 3.65
N GLY A 223 -35.81 25.00 3.74
CA GLY A 223 -34.54 24.80 4.41
C GLY A 223 -33.45 25.35 3.51
N ASN A 224 -32.75 26.38 3.99
CA ASN A 224 -31.48 26.85 3.47
C ASN A 224 -30.66 25.67 2.94
N ARG A 225 -30.42 25.64 1.62
CA ARG A 225 -29.24 24.98 1.07
C ARG A 225 -28.05 25.82 1.49
N GLY A 226 -27.65 25.67 2.76
CA GLY A 226 -26.32 26.08 3.17
C GLY A 226 -25.35 25.29 2.32
N GLU A 227 -24.56 26.01 1.53
CA GLU A 227 -23.35 25.48 0.93
C GLU A 227 -22.52 24.89 2.06
N ARG A 228 -22.60 23.57 2.20
CA ARG A 228 -21.73 22.83 3.09
C ARG A 228 -20.32 23.04 2.54
N PRO A 229 -19.38 23.64 3.29
CA PRO A 229 -18.01 23.77 2.82
C PRO A 229 -17.49 22.36 2.53
N SER A 230 -17.27 22.04 1.25
CA SER A 230 -16.60 20.82 0.86
C SER A 230 -15.10 21.02 0.98
N THR A 231 -14.61 21.30 2.19
CA THR A 231 -13.19 21.19 2.53
C THR A 231 -12.84 19.73 2.80
N GLN A 232 -13.28 18.82 1.93
CA GLN A 232 -12.76 17.47 1.93
C GLN A 232 -11.41 17.55 1.23
N LYS A 233 -10.35 17.75 2.03
CA LYS A 233 -8.96 17.78 1.56
C LYS A 233 -8.75 16.57 0.66
N GLU A 234 -8.30 16.81 -0.57
CA GLU A 234 -8.04 15.72 -1.52
C GLU A 234 -7.03 14.74 -0.90
N PRO A 235 -7.23 13.43 -1.07
CA PRO A 235 -6.31 12.46 -0.50
C PRO A 235 -4.96 12.53 -1.23
N ILE A 236 -3.87 12.31 -0.48
CA ILE A 236 -2.50 12.36 -1.00
C ILE A 236 -2.31 11.26 -2.05
N ARG A 237 -1.79 11.63 -3.23
CA ARG A 237 -1.44 10.67 -4.30
C ARG A 237 0.07 10.47 -4.32
N ILE A 238 0.47 9.21 -4.49
CA ILE A 238 1.84 8.80 -4.74
C ILE A 238 1.90 8.40 -6.22
N ASP A 239 2.87 8.98 -6.94
CA ASP A 239 3.21 8.72 -8.34
C ASP A 239 4.71 9.01 -8.47
N TYR A 240 5.52 8.01 -8.12
CA TYR A 240 6.96 8.19 -8.00
C TYR A 240 7.72 6.99 -8.57
N TRP A 241 8.80 7.29 -9.30
CA TRP A 241 9.73 6.30 -9.83
C TRP A 241 11.13 6.60 -9.35
N PHE A 242 11.88 5.57 -8.96
CA PHE A 242 13.27 5.68 -8.56
C PHE A 242 14.10 4.48 -9.03
N HIS A 243 15.41 4.66 -9.12
CA HIS A 243 16.35 3.57 -9.37
C HIS A 243 16.70 2.87 -8.06
N ALA A 244 16.71 1.55 -8.06
CA ALA A 244 17.02 0.75 -6.87
C ALA A 244 18.53 0.61 -6.59
N TYR A 245 19.41 1.00 -7.53
CA TYR A 245 20.89 0.96 -7.42
C TYR A 245 21.42 -0.22 -6.62
N LEU A 246 21.11 -1.43 -7.09
CA LEU A 246 21.45 -2.66 -6.39
C LEU A 246 22.88 -3.08 -6.76
N ASP A 247 23.78 -3.15 -5.78
CA ASP A 247 25.12 -3.69 -5.98
C ASP A 247 25.05 -5.18 -6.35
N GLN A 248 25.85 -5.59 -7.33
CA GLN A 248 25.98 -7.01 -7.69
C GLN A 248 26.78 -7.73 -6.59
N ASN A 249 26.15 -8.70 -5.92
CA ASN A 249 26.81 -9.62 -4.98
C ASN A 249 27.49 -10.77 -5.72
#